data_AF-A0A955SJ36-F1
#
_entry.id   AF-A0A955SJ36-F1
#
_cell.length_a   1.000
_cell.length_b   1.000
_cell.length_c   1.000
_cell.angle_alpha   90.00
_cell.angle_beta   90.00
_cell.angle_gamma   90.00
#
_symmetry.space_group_name_H-M   'P 1'
#
loop_
_entity.id
_entity.type
_entity.pdbx_description
1 polymer ?
#
loop_
_entity_poly.entity_id
_entity_poly.type
_entity_poly.pdbx_seq_one_letter_code
_entity_poly.pdbx_strand_id
1 'polypeptide(L)' 'MMIKHNPDNERIKRKYFIFMKEAKGQDEESIDAIAKALNRFEIYTHFKNFKAFHHQQAVG' A
#
# COMPACT_ATOMS: atom_id res chain seq x y z
N MET A 1 10.77 -3.63 17.85
CA MET A 1 11.58 -2.48 17.39
C MET A 1 10.87 -1.91 16.17
N MET A 2 10.54 -0.60 16.16
CA MET A 2 9.67 0.04 15.15
C MET A 2 10.07 -0.38 13.74
N ILE A 3 9.19 -1.11 13.05
CA ILE A 3 9.41 -1.41 11.64
C ILE A 3 9.22 -0.09 10.90
N LYS A 4 10.31 0.50 10.42
CA LYS A 4 10.28 1.75 9.65
C LYS A 4 9.60 1.44 8.31
N HIS A 5 8.56 2.21 7.98
CA HIS A 5 7.93 2.17 6.65
C HIS A 5 9.00 2.21 5.56
N ASN A 6 8.83 1.39 4.52
CA ASN A 6 9.76 1.39 3.41
C ASN A 6 9.57 2.68 2.58
N PRO A 7 10.61 3.51 2.40
CA PRO A 7 10.49 4.77 1.68
C PRO A 7 10.03 4.60 0.22
N ASP A 8 10.34 3.47 -0.42
CA ASP A 8 9.86 3.17 -1.77
C ASP A 8 8.36 2.85 -1.78
N ASN A 9 7.87 2.14 -0.76
CA ASN A 9 6.44 1.88 -0.60
C ASN A 9 5.67 3.19 -0.39
N GLU A 10 6.19 4.10 0.45
CA GLU A 10 5.57 5.42 0.65
C GLU A 10 5.50 6.23 -0.64
N ARG A 11 6.58 6.22 -1.45
CA ARG A 11 6.61 6.90 -2.74
C ARG A 11 5.57 6.37 -3.71
N ILE A 12 5.43 5.04 -3.82
CA ILE A 12 4.47 4.44 -4.75
C ILE A 12 3.03 4.57 -4.25
N LYS A 13 2.78 4.46 -2.93
CA LYS A 13 1.46 4.73 -2.34
C LYS A 13 0.97 6.14 -2.64
N ARG A 14 1.82 7.16 -2.47
CA ARG A 14 1.46 8.55 -2.80
C ARG A 14 1.05 8.71 -4.25
N LYS A 15 1.83 8.17 -5.19
CA LYS A 15 1.49 8.20 -6.62
C LYS A 15 0.16 7.49 -6.91
N TYR A 16 -0.07 6.36 -6.26
CA TYR A 16 -1.31 5.59 -6.41
C TYR A 16 -2.53 6.34 -5.87
N PHE A 17 -2.43 6.99 -4.70
CA PHE A 17 -3.53 7.79 -4.14
C PHE A 17 -3.85 9.01 -5.01
N ILE A 18 -2.84 9.70 -5.53
CA ILE A 18 -3.04 10.80 -6.49
C ILE A 18 -3.76 10.29 -7.74
N PHE A 19 -3.31 9.16 -8.31
CA PHE A 19 -3.98 8.54 -9.45
C PHE A 19 -5.45 8.16 -9.16
N MET A 20 -5.72 7.61 -7.98
CA MET A 20 -7.09 7.27 -7.57
C MET A 20 -7.98 8.51 -7.45
N LYS A 21 -7.47 9.58 -6.86
CA LYS A 21 -8.20 10.85 -6.70
C LYS A 21 -8.42 11.56 -8.03
N GLU A 22 -7.36 11.75 -8.81
CA GLU A 22 -7.39 12.60 -10.00
C GLU A 22 -7.85 11.87 -11.26
N ALA A 23 -7.31 10.68 -11.53
CA ALA A 23 -7.60 9.98 -12.77
C ALA A 23 -8.85 9.10 -12.67
N LYS A 24 -9.10 8.50 -11.50
CA LYS A 24 -10.29 7.66 -11.27
C LYS A 24 -11.45 8.40 -10.60
N GLY A 25 -11.26 9.65 -10.17
CA GLY A 25 -12.29 10.45 -9.51
C GLY A 25 -12.83 9.80 -8.24
N GLN A 26 -12.01 9.00 -7.53
CA GLN A 26 -12.42 8.36 -6.29
C GLN A 26 -12.57 9.40 -5.19
N ASP A 27 -13.59 9.22 -4.36
CA ASP A 27 -13.81 10.00 -3.15
C ASP A 27 -12.78 9.65 -2.05
N GLU A 28 -12.74 10.48 -1.01
CA GLU A 28 -11.76 10.34 0.06
C GLU A 28 -12.01 9.11 0.94
N GLU A 29 -13.25 8.64 1.07
CA GLU A 29 -13.56 7.42 1.84
C GLU A 29 -13.04 6.17 1.10
N SER A 30 -13.20 6.13 -0.22
CA SER A 30 -12.63 5.09 -1.08
C SER A 30 -11.10 5.06 -0.98
N ILE A 31 -10.44 6.22 -1.00
CA ILE A 31 -8.98 6.31 -0.84
C ILE A 31 -8.54 5.87 0.55
N ASP A 32 -9.26 6.24 1.61
CA ASP A 32 -8.98 5.81 2.98
C ASP A 32 -9.13 4.29 3.16
N ALA A 33 -10.16 3.70 2.55
CA ALA A 33 -10.35 2.24 2.54
C ALA A 33 -9.16 1.53 1.85
N ILE A 34 -8.70 2.07 0.72
CA ILE A 34 -7.49 1.57 0.03
C ILE A 34 -6.25 1.73 0.92
N ALA A 35 -6.07 2.87 1.59
CA ALA A 35 -4.94 3.12 2.48
C ALA A 35 -4.92 2.12 3.66
N LYS A 36 -6.08 1.84 4.25
CA LYS A 36 -6.25 0.81 5.30
C LYS A 36 -5.87 -0.58 4.79
N ALA A 37 -6.30 -0.95 3.58
CA ALA A 37 -5.95 -2.24 2.97
C ALA A 37 -4.44 -2.37 2.74
N LEU A 38 -3.80 -1.33 2.21
CA LEU A 38 -2.35 -1.30 1.99
C LEU A 38 -1.57 -1.37 3.31
N ASN A 39 -2.04 -0.71 4.36
CA ASN A 39 -1.40 -0.81 5.68
C ASN A 39 -1.48 -2.24 6.25
N ARG A 40 -2.62 -2.93 6.11
CA ARG A 40 -2.74 -4.35 6.51
C ARG A 40 -1.77 -5.23 5.73
N PHE A 41 -1.62 -4.99 4.43
CA PHE A 41 -0.67 -5.70 3.58
C PHE A 41 0.80 -5.43 3.99
N GLU A 42 1.14 -4.19 4.33
CA GLU A 42 2.46 -3.85 4.85
C GLU A 42 2.74 -4.53 6.19
N ILE A 43 1.78 -4.56 7.10
CA ILE A 43 1.92 -5.27 8.37
C ILE A 43 2.16 -6.77 8.13
N TYR A 44 1.37 -7.39 7.26
CA TYR A 44 1.52 -8.81 6.90
C TYR A 44 2.90 -9.14 6.31
N THR A 45 3.43 -8.23 5.47
CA THR A 45 4.74 -8.40 4.84
C THR A 45 5.90 -7.84 5.66
N HIS A 46 5.65 -7.36 6.89
CA HIS A 46 6.64 -6.67 7.74
C HIS A 46 7.31 -5.47 7.04
N PHE A 47 6.53 -4.66 6.32
CA PHE A 47 6.96 -3.47 5.59
C PHE A 47 8.08 -3.75 4.59
N LYS A 48 8.14 -4.98 4.06
CA LYS A 48 9.00 -5.29 2.91
C LYS A 48 8.59 -4.46 1.70
N ASN A 49 9.52 -4.27 0.78
CA ASN A 49 9.24 -3.57 -0.47
C ASN A 49 8.12 -4.31 -1.21
N PHE A 50 7.13 -3.60 -1.75
CA PHE A 50 6.04 -4.22 -2.53
C PHE A 50 6.55 -5.07 -3.68
N LYS A 51 7.71 -4.74 -4.26
CA LYS A 51 8.37 -5.54 -5.32
C LYS A 51 8.90 -6.88 -4.85
N ALA A 52 9.11 -7.05 -3.54
CA ALA A 52 9.60 -8.30 -2.96
C ALA A 52 8.47 -9.29 -2.66
N PHE A 53 7.21 -8.88 -2.83
CA PHE A 53 6.06 -9.75 -2.66
C PHE A 53 5.91 -10.69 -3.86
N HIS A 54 5.87 -11.99 -3.59
CA HIS A 54 5.56 -13.00 -4.60
C HIS A 54 4.17 -13.57 -4.32
N HIS A 55 3.32 -13.69 -5.34
CA HIS A 55 1.91 -14.09 -5.19
C HIS A 55 1.70 -15.42 -4.43
N GLN A 56 2.68 -16.33 -4.47
CA GLN A 56 2.66 -17.58 -3.70
C GLN A 56 2.58 -17.35 -2.18
N GLN A 57 3.03 -16.20 -1.67
CA GLN A 57 2.91 -15.83 -0.26
C GLN A 57 1.45 -15.57 0.15
N ALA A 58 0.52 -15.38 -0.80
CA ALA A 58 -0.91 -15.23 -0.53
C ALA A 58 -1.67 -16.56 -0.42
N VAL A 59 -1.01 -17.69 -0.68
CA VAL A 59 -1.63 -19.04 -0.75
C VAL A 59 -1.33 -19.86 0.52
N GLY A 60 -0.88 -19.21 1.60
CA GLY A 60 -0.51 -19.83 2.88
C GLY A 60 -1.62 -19.85 3.91
#